data_AF-A0A7I0NTS4-F1
#
_entry.id   AF-A0A7I0NTS4-F1
#
_cell.length_a   1.000
_cell.length_b   1.000
_cell.length_c   1.000
_cell.angle_alpha   90.00
_cell.angle_beta   90.00
_cell.angle_gamma   90.00
#
_symmetry.space_group_name_H-M   'P 1'
#
loop_
_entity.id
_entity.type
_entity.pdbx_description
1 polymer ?
#
loop_
_entity_poly.entity_id
_entity_poly.type
_entity_poly.pdbx_seq_one_letter_code
_entity_poly.pdbx_strand_id
1 'polypeptide(L)'
;MTGAAVPFALPQGMLQQAHARPDAEASVVTERHTGVGHERFMWLAIERARRNPKWPFGAVIVHTRTGEILAGGVNTGTDSPLLHGEVVAMNDHVRRQGNQGWADATLYTTGEPCSMCMSAMAWANLRRVVWASSIDDIRSTGIIQIDLTARQVADAASSFYTPQLLMGGVLANHTNRLFREAQRLRESLPDAPGVTHG
;
A
#
# COMPACT_ATOMS: atom_id res chain seq x y z
N MET A 1 50.45 -5.38 -21.48
CA MET A 1 49.30 -5.77 -20.64
C MET A 1 48.11 -4.94 -21.07
N THR A 2 47.25 -5.49 -21.92
CA THR A 2 46.06 -4.82 -22.47
C THR A 2 44.88 -5.75 -22.27
N GLY A 3 44.08 -5.50 -21.24
CA GLY A 3 42.86 -6.27 -20.96
C GLY A 3 41.75 -5.84 -21.91
N ALA A 4 41.36 -6.75 -22.82
CA ALA A 4 40.23 -6.54 -23.70
C ALA A 4 38.92 -6.68 -22.92
N ALA A 5 38.05 -5.67 -23.00
CA ALA A 5 36.70 -5.72 -22.46
C ALA A 5 35.85 -6.71 -23.27
N VAL A 6 35.22 -7.66 -22.59
CA VAL A 6 34.26 -8.58 -23.19
C VAL A 6 32.89 -7.89 -23.22
N PRO A 7 32.24 -7.69 -24.37
CA PRO A 7 30.91 -7.10 -24.41
C PRO A 7 29.88 -8.15 -23.98
N PHE A 8 29.14 -7.86 -22.91
CA PHE A 8 27.99 -8.65 -22.48
C PHE A 8 26.82 -8.38 -23.44
N ALA A 9 26.69 -9.20 -24.48
CA ALA A 9 25.53 -9.19 -25.35
C ALA A 9 24.34 -9.85 -24.63
N LEU A 10 23.30 -9.07 -24.34
CA LEU A 10 22.03 -9.61 -23.86
C LEU A 10 21.37 -10.44 -24.99
N PRO A 11 21.01 -11.71 -24.75
CA PRO A 11 20.30 -12.49 -25.76
C PRO A 11 18.92 -11.87 -26.03
N GLN A 12 18.70 -11.50 -27.29
CA GLN A 12 17.37 -11.15 -27.80
C GLN A 12 16.52 -12.43 -27.86
N GLY A 13 15.46 -12.51 -27.04
CA GLY A 13 14.49 -13.59 -27.19
C GLY A 13 13.65 -14.01 -25.98
N MET A 14 13.19 -13.10 -25.12
CA MET A 14 12.23 -13.46 -24.04
C MET A 14 11.11 -12.44 -23.77
N LEU A 15 10.73 -11.64 -24.76
CA LEU A 15 9.50 -10.84 -24.69
C LEU A 15 8.46 -11.44 -25.64
N GLN A 16 7.67 -12.41 -25.16
CA GLN A 16 6.22 -12.49 -25.39
C GLN A 16 5.66 -13.76 -24.73
N GLN A 17 5.17 -13.66 -23.49
CA GLN A 17 3.95 -14.38 -23.11
C GLN A 17 3.09 -13.42 -22.31
N ALA A 18 2.19 -12.77 -23.04
CA ALA A 18 1.07 -12.06 -22.46
C ALA A 18 0.19 -13.10 -21.76
N HIS A 19 0.32 -13.21 -20.44
CA HIS A 19 -0.63 -13.99 -19.66
C HIS A 19 -1.95 -13.24 -19.61
N ALA A 20 -2.98 -13.98 -19.99
CA ALA A 20 -4.36 -13.55 -20.13
C ALA A 20 -4.86 -12.79 -18.90
N ARG A 21 -5.72 -11.81 -19.15
CA ARG A 21 -6.45 -11.08 -18.10
C ARG A 21 -7.35 -12.06 -17.36
N PRO A 22 -7.16 -12.31 -16.05
CA PRO A 22 -8.25 -12.81 -15.24
C PRO A 22 -9.21 -11.64 -15.02
N ASP A 23 -10.49 -11.98 -15.10
CA ASP A 23 -11.61 -11.08 -15.28
C ASP A 23 -11.65 -9.91 -14.31
N ALA A 24 -12.16 -8.79 -14.83
CA ALA A 24 -12.57 -7.65 -14.06
C ALA A 24 -13.73 -8.05 -13.14
N GLU A 25 -13.43 -8.58 -11.95
CA GLU A 25 -14.38 -8.56 -10.85
C GLU A 25 -14.45 -7.14 -10.27
N ALA A 26 -15.11 -6.29 -11.05
CA ALA A 26 -15.88 -5.21 -10.47
C ALA A 26 -17.14 -5.81 -9.82
N SER A 27 -17.43 -5.33 -8.61
CA SER A 27 -18.68 -5.49 -7.86
C SER A 27 -18.96 -6.84 -7.20
N VAL A 28 -18.58 -6.93 -5.92
CA VAL A 28 -19.58 -7.09 -4.85
C VAL A 28 -19.15 -6.20 -3.68
N VAL A 29 -19.72 -5.00 -3.60
CA VAL A 29 -19.67 -4.18 -2.37
C VAL A 29 -20.72 -4.75 -1.44
N THR A 30 -20.33 -5.71 -0.59
CA THR A 30 -21.17 -6.18 0.51
C THR A 30 -21.03 -5.21 1.69
N GLU A 31 -22.20 -4.81 2.21
CA GLU A 31 -22.46 -3.82 3.26
C GLU A 31 -22.24 -2.33 2.91
N ARG A 32 -23.34 -1.57 2.97
CA ARG A 32 -23.40 -0.12 2.76
C ARG A 32 -22.70 0.59 3.91
N HIS A 33 -21.42 0.85 3.75
CA HIS A 33 -20.70 1.80 4.59
C HIS A 33 -21.26 3.21 4.34
N THR A 34 -21.96 3.76 5.32
CA THR A 34 -22.67 5.06 5.28
C THR A 34 -21.74 6.28 5.37
N GLY A 35 -20.42 6.08 5.28
CA GLY A 35 -19.43 7.14 5.43
C GLY A 35 -19.52 8.20 4.33
N VAL A 36 -19.32 9.46 4.71
CA VAL A 36 -19.27 10.61 3.78
C VAL A 36 -17.81 11.00 3.57
N GLY A 37 -17.44 11.44 2.35
CA GLY A 37 -16.09 11.91 2.07
C GLY A 37 -15.03 10.80 2.09
N HIS A 38 -13.96 10.97 2.88
CA HIS A 38 -12.83 10.04 2.94
C HIS A 38 -13.16 8.69 3.60
N GLU A 39 -14.13 8.67 4.52
CA GLU A 39 -14.50 7.46 5.27
C GLU A 39 -14.97 6.33 4.36
N ARG A 40 -15.73 6.64 3.30
CA ARG A 40 -16.22 5.61 2.36
C ARG A 40 -15.09 4.81 1.71
N PHE A 41 -13.97 5.49 1.41
CA PHE A 41 -12.81 4.86 0.78
C PHE A 41 -11.91 4.19 1.81
N MET A 42 -11.83 4.74 3.02
CA MET A 42 -11.15 4.06 4.13
C MET A 42 -11.82 2.75 4.50
N TRP A 43 -13.15 2.67 4.46
CA TRP A 43 -13.86 1.40 4.62
C TRP A 43 -13.47 0.37 3.56
N LEU A 44 -13.28 0.78 2.30
CA LEU A 44 -12.78 -0.13 1.27
C LEU A 44 -11.35 -0.62 1.56
N ALA A 45 -10.47 0.25 2.10
CA ALA A 45 -9.14 -0.16 2.55
C ALA A 45 -9.22 -1.17 3.72
N ILE A 46 -10.14 -0.97 4.67
CA ILE A 46 -10.44 -1.92 5.75
C ILE A 46 -10.91 -3.27 5.20
N GLU A 47 -11.78 -3.29 4.19
CA GLU A 47 -12.19 -4.55 3.55
C GLU A 47 -11.04 -5.27 2.85
N ARG A 48 -10.07 -4.53 2.30
CA ARG A 48 -8.83 -5.16 1.79
C ARG A 48 -8.01 -5.74 2.94
N ALA A 49 -7.83 -4.98 4.02
CA ALA A 49 -7.06 -5.39 5.19
C ALA A 49 -7.57 -6.69 5.84
N ARG A 50 -8.90 -6.90 5.87
CA ARG A 50 -9.52 -8.13 6.40
C ARG A 50 -9.08 -9.41 5.68
N ARG A 51 -8.54 -9.31 4.47
CA ARG A 51 -8.01 -10.46 3.72
C ARG A 51 -6.68 -10.98 4.28
N ASN A 52 -5.99 -10.17 5.10
CA ASN A 52 -4.82 -10.60 5.87
C ASN A 52 -4.97 -10.11 7.33
N PRO A 53 -5.72 -10.83 8.18
CA PRO A 53 -6.04 -10.37 9.52
C PRO A 53 -4.83 -10.37 10.47
N LYS A 54 -3.75 -11.11 10.18
CA LYS A 54 -2.49 -11.05 10.95
C LYS A 54 -1.69 -9.78 10.65
N TRP A 55 -1.75 -9.30 9.41
CA TRP A 55 -1.05 -8.10 8.93
C TRP A 55 -2.03 -7.20 8.19
N PRO A 56 -2.97 -6.54 8.90
CA PRO A 56 -4.13 -5.89 8.30
C PRO A 56 -3.81 -4.51 7.70
N PHE A 57 -2.81 -4.49 6.83
CA PHE A 57 -2.41 -3.35 6.03
C PHE A 57 -3.09 -3.44 4.68
N GLY A 58 -4.23 -2.77 4.53
CA GLY A 58 -5.00 -2.70 3.30
C GLY A 58 -4.93 -1.30 2.71
N ALA A 59 -4.91 -1.20 1.39
CA ALA A 59 -4.92 0.06 0.68
C ALA A 59 -5.82 0.03 -0.57
N VAL A 60 -6.36 1.19 -0.93
CA VAL A 60 -7.06 1.43 -2.20
C VAL A 60 -6.58 2.73 -2.83
N ILE A 61 -6.51 2.73 -4.16
CA ILE A 61 -6.18 3.92 -4.95
C ILE A 61 -7.43 4.33 -5.71
N VAL A 62 -7.79 5.60 -5.59
CA VAL A 62 -9.05 6.14 -6.10
C VAL A 62 -8.75 7.38 -6.92
N HIS A 63 -9.44 7.52 -8.06
CA HIS A 63 -9.40 8.76 -8.83
C HIS A 63 -10.02 9.89 -8.00
N THR A 64 -9.25 10.94 -7.73
CA THR A 64 -9.58 12.02 -6.79
C THR A 64 -10.88 12.73 -7.15
N ARG A 65 -11.10 13.01 -8.45
CA ARG A 65 -12.28 13.74 -8.93
C ARG A 65 -13.54 12.86 -9.08
N THR A 66 -13.42 11.71 -9.73
CA THR A 66 -14.58 10.86 -10.06
C THR A 66 -14.98 9.94 -8.91
N GLY A 67 -14.05 9.65 -7.98
CA GLY A 67 -14.24 8.66 -6.94
C GLY A 67 -14.16 7.20 -7.43
N GLU A 68 -13.74 6.99 -8.68
CA GLU A 68 -13.54 5.66 -9.25
C GLU A 68 -12.41 4.91 -8.54
N ILE A 69 -12.62 3.64 -8.21
CA ILE A 69 -11.59 2.78 -7.62
C ILE A 69 -10.67 2.30 -8.73
N LEU A 70 -9.41 2.75 -8.71
CA LEU A 70 -8.41 2.43 -9.73
C LEU A 70 -7.67 1.12 -9.42
N ALA A 71 -7.37 0.88 -8.15
CA ALA A 71 -6.60 -0.27 -7.70
C ALA A 71 -6.81 -0.57 -6.20
N GLY A 72 -6.38 -1.75 -5.76
CA GLY A 72 -6.36 -2.10 -4.34
C GLY A 72 -5.30 -3.14 -3.99
N GLY A 73 -4.93 -3.17 -2.72
CA GLY A 73 -3.89 -4.05 -2.21
C GLY A 73 -4.08 -4.40 -0.75
N VAL A 74 -3.51 -5.52 -0.36
CA VAL A 74 -3.35 -5.95 1.04
C VAL A 74 -1.93 -6.47 1.19
N ASN A 75 -1.32 -6.25 2.35
CA ASN A 75 -0.02 -6.83 2.65
C ASN A 75 -0.08 -8.35 2.43
N THR A 76 0.81 -8.86 1.60
CA THR A 76 0.96 -10.31 1.40
C THR A 76 2.21 -10.82 2.10
N GLY A 77 3.34 -10.09 2.03
CA GLY A 77 4.58 -10.35 2.76
C GLY A 77 5.28 -11.69 2.47
N THR A 78 4.58 -12.67 1.91
CA THR A 78 5.06 -14.03 1.61
C THR A 78 6.02 -14.06 0.44
N ASP A 79 5.75 -13.28 -0.60
CA ASP A 79 6.50 -13.35 -1.86
C ASP A 79 7.64 -12.32 -1.90
N SER A 80 7.52 -11.25 -1.13
CA SER A 80 8.54 -10.22 -0.99
C SER A 80 8.24 -9.33 0.21
N PRO A 81 9.28 -8.91 0.98
CA PRO A 81 9.11 -7.98 2.10
C PRO A 81 8.66 -6.59 1.64
N LEU A 82 8.72 -6.28 0.33
CA LEU A 82 8.26 -5.01 -0.21
C LEU A 82 6.73 -4.95 -0.41
N LEU A 83 6.03 -6.10 -0.38
CA LEU A 83 4.60 -6.20 -0.71
C LEU A 83 3.71 -5.79 0.47
N HIS A 84 3.90 -4.57 0.93
CA HIS A 84 2.99 -3.85 1.81
C HIS A 84 1.69 -3.48 1.07
N GLY A 85 0.60 -3.23 1.81
CA GLY A 85 -0.70 -2.94 1.21
C GLY A 85 -0.65 -1.80 0.19
N GLU A 86 0.09 -0.74 0.49
CA GLU A 86 0.32 0.41 -0.39
C GLU A 86 1.07 0.03 -1.67
N VAL A 87 2.17 -0.72 -1.54
CA VAL A 87 2.97 -1.16 -2.69
C VAL A 87 2.19 -2.12 -3.57
N VAL A 88 1.44 -3.05 -2.97
CA VAL A 88 0.55 -3.96 -3.71
C VAL A 88 -0.52 -3.16 -4.47
N ALA A 89 -1.11 -2.13 -3.86
CA ALA A 89 -2.08 -1.27 -4.53
C ALA A 89 -1.45 -0.45 -5.67
N MET A 90 -0.23 0.07 -5.48
CA MET A 90 0.52 0.78 -6.54
C MET A 90 0.88 -0.15 -7.70
N ASN A 91 1.32 -1.38 -7.43
CA ASN A 91 1.59 -2.37 -8.46
C ASN A 91 0.31 -2.76 -9.22
N ASP A 92 -0.80 -2.92 -8.52
CA ASP A 92 -2.11 -3.17 -9.15
C ASP A 92 -2.56 -1.99 -10.03
N HIS A 93 -2.30 -0.74 -9.61
CA HIS A 93 -2.54 0.45 -10.44
C HIS A 93 -1.68 0.44 -11.70
N VAL A 94 -0.38 0.20 -11.58
CA VAL A 94 0.52 0.12 -12.75
C VAL A 94 0.08 -0.97 -13.72
N ARG A 95 -0.35 -2.13 -13.21
CA ARG A 95 -0.83 -3.24 -14.04
C ARG A 95 -2.11 -2.89 -14.81
N ARG A 96 -3.01 -2.10 -14.23
CA ARG A 96 -4.31 -1.74 -14.82
C ARG A 96 -4.24 -0.51 -15.71
N GLN A 97 -3.51 0.50 -15.28
CA GLN A 97 -3.53 1.86 -15.85
C GLN A 97 -2.19 2.25 -16.50
N GLY A 98 -1.14 1.45 -16.33
CA GLY A 98 0.24 1.85 -16.62
C GLY A 98 0.83 2.73 -15.52
N ASN A 99 2.12 3.07 -15.65
CA ASN A 99 2.81 3.95 -14.70
C ASN A 99 2.50 5.44 -14.94
N GLN A 100 1.24 5.82 -14.75
CA GLN A 100 0.72 7.17 -15.03
C GLN A 100 -0.49 7.51 -14.14
N GLY A 101 -0.94 8.77 -14.19
CA GLY A 101 -2.18 9.22 -13.52
C GLY A 101 -2.07 9.43 -12.01
N TRP A 102 -0.87 9.32 -11.43
CA TRP A 102 -0.64 9.45 -9.98
C TRP A 102 -1.05 10.80 -9.40
N ALA A 103 -0.92 11.88 -10.18
CA ALA A 103 -1.28 13.23 -9.76
C ALA A 103 -2.79 13.40 -9.54
N ASP A 104 -3.62 12.60 -10.22
CA ASP A 104 -5.08 12.61 -10.09
C ASP A 104 -5.59 11.53 -9.14
N ALA A 105 -4.71 10.75 -8.52
CA ALA A 105 -5.05 9.67 -7.60
C ALA A 105 -4.94 10.07 -6.12
N THR A 106 -5.79 9.49 -5.29
CA THR A 106 -5.69 9.51 -3.82
C THR A 106 -5.53 8.08 -3.32
N LEU A 107 -4.53 7.84 -2.47
CA LEU A 107 -4.32 6.56 -1.80
C LEU A 107 -4.93 6.61 -0.40
N TYR A 108 -5.71 5.59 -0.05
CA TYR A 108 -6.28 5.36 1.27
C TYR A 108 -5.66 4.09 1.85
N THR A 109 -5.10 4.12 3.06
CA THR A 109 -4.46 2.97 3.71
C THR A 109 -4.85 2.84 5.18
N THR A 110 -4.97 1.60 5.68
CA THR A 110 -5.41 1.34 7.07
C THR A 110 -4.38 1.75 8.13
N GLY A 111 -3.11 1.88 7.76
CA GLY A 111 -2.04 2.38 8.61
C GLY A 111 -1.33 3.55 7.98
N GLU A 112 -0.70 4.40 8.79
CA GLU A 112 0.18 5.45 8.29
C GLU A 112 1.27 4.80 7.42
N PRO A 113 1.48 5.27 6.18
CA PRO A 113 2.45 4.66 5.30
C PRO A 113 3.84 4.70 5.92
N CYS A 114 4.49 3.54 6.00
CA CYS A 114 5.87 3.47 6.47
C CYS A 114 6.81 4.25 5.52
N SER A 115 8.04 4.51 5.96
CA SER A 115 8.99 5.32 5.18
C SER A 115 9.23 4.82 3.76
N MET A 116 9.25 3.50 3.55
CA MET A 116 9.33 2.89 2.22
C MET A 116 8.10 3.24 1.35
N CYS A 117 6.89 3.03 1.88
CA CYS A 117 5.65 3.25 1.14
C CYS A 117 5.44 4.73 0.82
N MET A 118 5.73 5.59 1.80
CA MET A 118 5.67 7.04 1.58
C MET A 118 6.71 7.50 0.55
N SER A 119 7.93 6.95 0.57
CA SER A 119 8.94 7.24 -0.44
C SER A 119 8.50 6.77 -1.84
N ALA A 120 7.89 5.59 -1.96
CA ALA A 120 7.36 5.10 -3.22
C ALA A 120 6.29 6.05 -3.80
N MET A 121 5.37 6.54 -2.95
CA MET A 121 4.37 7.53 -3.36
C MET A 121 5.00 8.86 -3.79
N ALA A 122 6.06 9.31 -3.11
CA ALA A 122 6.81 10.50 -3.51
C ALA A 122 7.44 10.34 -4.90
N TRP A 123 8.12 9.23 -5.16
CA TRP A 123 8.72 8.92 -6.47
C TRP A 123 7.68 8.80 -7.60
N ALA A 124 6.50 8.23 -7.30
CA ALA A 124 5.40 8.15 -8.24
C ALA A 124 4.70 9.51 -8.47
N ASN A 125 5.01 10.54 -7.68
CA ASN A 125 4.27 11.80 -7.64
C ASN A 125 2.77 11.61 -7.32
N LEU A 126 2.47 10.68 -6.40
CA LEU A 126 1.14 10.49 -5.81
C LEU A 126 1.01 11.45 -4.62
N ARG A 127 0.25 12.54 -4.82
CA ARG A 127 0.32 13.72 -3.93
C ARG A 127 -0.76 13.75 -2.84
N ARG A 128 -1.64 12.75 -2.80
CA ARG A 128 -2.79 12.70 -1.88
C ARG A 128 -2.84 11.36 -1.17
N VAL A 129 -2.55 11.38 0.13
CA VAL A 129 -2.50 10.18 0.98
C VAL A 129 -3.36 10.40 2.20
N VAL A 130 -4.24 9.42 2.47
CA VAL A 130 -5.13 9.40 3.62
C VAL A 130 -4.93 8.10 4.36
N TRP A 131 -4.72 8.17 5.66
CA TRP A 131 -4.52 6.98 6.49
C TRP A 131 -5.38 6.99 7.74
N ALA A 132 -5.54 5.82 8.34
CA ALA A 132 -6.31 5.63 9.57
C ALA A 132 -5.40 5.64 10.80
N SER A 133 -4.81 4.49 11.16
CA SER A 133 -3.95 4.36 12.35
C SER A 133 -2.61 5.06 12.18
N SER A 134 -2.10 5.71 13.23
CA SER A 134 -0.77 6.32 13.22
C SER A 134 0.35 5.28 13.32
N ILE A 135 1.59 5.66 12.99
CA ILE A 135 2.77 4.82 13.26
C ILE A 135 2.83 4.40 14.73
N ASP A 136 2.55 5.32 15.66
CA ASP A 136 2.59 5.04 17.10
C ASP A 136 1.52 4.03 17.53
N ASP A 137 0.29 4.17 17.03
CA ASP A 137 -0.77 3.20 17.29
C ASP A 137 -0.39 1.81 16.78
N ILE A 138 0.20 1.72 15.59
CA ILE A 138 0.65 0.45 15.00
C ILE A 138 1.76 -0.17 15.86
N ARG A 139 2.76 0.62 16.25
CA ARG A 139 3.88 0.19 17.11
C ARG A 139 3.40 -0.31 18.47
N SER A 140 2.35 0.29 19.03
CA SER A 140 1.75 -0.14 20.29
C SER A 140 1.21 -1.58 20.26
N THR A 141 1.02 -2.17 19.07
CA THR A 141 0.56 -3.55 18.87
C THR A 141 1.69 -4.55 18.60
N GLY A 142 2.94 -4.14 18.81
CA GLY A 142 4.14 -4.96 18.61
C GLY A 142 4.61 -5.08 17.16
N ILE A 143 4.00 -4.35 16.22
CA ILE A 143 4.47 -4.27 14.84
C ILE A 143 5.61 -3.25 14.76
N ILE A 144 6.77 -3.68 14.25
CA ILE A 144 7.92 -2.80 14.10
C ILE A 144 7.64 -1.80 12.97
N GLN A 145 7.99 -0.54 13.21
CA GLN A 145 7.98 0.52 12.20
C GLN A 145 9.24 1.36 12.41
N ILE A 146 9.82 1.83 11.30
CA ILE A 146 10.80 2.92 11.36
C ILE A 146 10.07 4.16 11.89
N ASP A 147 10.64 4.81 12.89
CA ASP A 147 10.07 6.00 13.54
C ASP A 147 10.24 7.26 12.66
N LEU A 148 9.62 7.21 11.49
CA LEU A 148 9.58 8.26 10.49
C LEU A 148 8.15 8.37 9.95
N THR A 149 7.46 9.43 10.36
CA THR A 149 6.11 9.76 9.91
C THR A 149 6.06 9.99 8.39
N ALA A 150 4.89 9.78 7.81
CA ALA A 150 4.65 10.06 6.39
C ALA A 150 4.97 11.52 6.04
N ARG A 151 4.73 12.45 6.98
CA ARG A 151 5.07 13.87 6.83
C ARG A 151 6.57 14.11 6.79
N GLN A 152 7.33 13.52 7.72
CA GLN A 152 8.80 13.68 7.73
C GLN A 152 9.43 13.19 6.43
N VAL A 153 8.93 12.07 5.87
CA VAL A 153 9.39 11.55 4.58
C VAL A 153 9.03 12.49 3.44
N ALA A 154 7.81 13.03 3.43
CA ALA A 154 7.38 14.02 2.43
C ALA A 154 8.24 15.30 2.48
N ASP A 155 8.53 15.79 3.68
CA ASP A 155 9.35 16.98 3.90
C ASP A 155 10.79 16.75 3.44
N ALA A 156 11.35 15.55 3.67
CA ALA A 156 12.66 15.18 3.17
C ALA A 156 12.74 15.08 1.62
N ALA A 157 11.61 14.91 0.94
CA ALA A 157 11.50 14.83 -0.52
C ALA A 157 11.14 16.18 -1.19
N SER A 158 11.15 17.29 -0.45
CA SER A 158 10.61 18.58 -0.89
C SER A 158 11.28 19.18 -2.14
N SER A 159 12.45 18.68 -2.55
CA SER A 159 13.15 19.11 -3.76
C SER A 159 12.46 18.68 -5.06
N PHE A 160 11.61 17.65 -5.02
CA PHE A 160 10.89 17.16 -6.21
C PHE A 160 9.44 16.74 -5.95
N TYR A 161 9.04 16.57 -4.68
CA TYR A 161 7.70 16.18 -4.28
C TYR A 161 7.05 17.26 -3.41
N THR A 162 5.78 17.58 -3.68
CA THR A 162 4.99 18.43 -2.77
C THR A 162 3.66 17.75 -2.54
N PRO A 163 3.33 17.30 -1.32
CA PRO A 163 2.03 16.72 -1.07
C PRO A 163 0.92 17.77 -1.23
N GLN A 164 -0.18 17.38 -1.86
CA GLN A 164 -1.43 18.14 -1.88
C GLN A 164 -2.31 17.80 -0.67
N LEU A 165 -2.22 16.57 -0.17
CA LEU A 165 -2.97 16.11 0.99
C LEU A 165 -2.20 15.00 1.72
N LEU A 166 -1.95 15.20 3.02
CA LEU A 166 -1.54 14.16 3.96
C LEU A 166 -2.47 14.24 5.17
N MET A 167 -3.38 13.28 5.30
CA MET A 167 -4.43 13.27 6.33
C MET A 167 -4.45 11.94 7.08
N GLY A 168 -4.10 11.95 8.36
CA GLY A 168 -4.21 10.79 9.25
C GLY A 168 -5.49 10.80 10.08
N GLY A 169 -5.80 9.66 10.68
CA GLY A 169 -6.86 9.53 11.68
C GLY A 169 -8.24 9.14 11.14
N VAL A 170 -8.40 8.99 9.81
CA VAL A 170 -9.71 8.67 9.22
C VAL A 170 -10.11 7.26 9.62
N LEU A 171 -11.18 7.12 10.42
CA LEU A 171 -11.60 5.84 11.01
C LEU A 171 -10.54 5.14 11.89
N ALA A 172 -9.59 5.89 12.49
CA ALA A 172 -8.55 5.32 13.35
C ALA A 172 -9.10 4.43 14.48
N ASN A 173 -10.26 4.76 15.05
CA ASN A 173 -10.90 3.93 16.07
C ASN A 173 -11.20 2.50 15.59
N HIS A 174 -11.51 2.33 14.29
CA HIS A 174 -11.80 1.03 13.69
C HIS A 174 -10.50 0.28 13.37
N THR A 175 -9.52 0.94 12.77
CA THR A 175 -8.25 0.31 12.40
C THR A 175 -7.38 0.03 13.62
N ASN A 176 -7.40 0.85 14.66
CA ASN A 176 -6.71 0.58 15.92
C ASN A 176 -7.27 -0.69 16.60
N ARG A 177 -8.59 -0.95 16.50
CA ARG A 177 -9.17 -2.23 16.94
C ARG A 177 -8.68 -3.39 16.06
N LEU A 178 -8.66 -3.20 14.75
CA LEU A 178 -8.17 -4.19 13.79
C LEU A 178 -6.70 -4.59 14.07
N PHE A 179 -5.82 -3.63 14.37
CA PHE A 179 -4.42 -3.91 14.72
C PHE A 179 -4.27 -4.63 16.08
N ARG A 180 -5.10 -4.30 17.07
CA ARG A 180 -5.13 -5.02 18.36
C ARG A 180 -5.64 -6.45 18.22
N GLU A 181 -6.63 -6.68 17.35
CA GLU A 181 -7.09 -8.03 17.01
C GLU A 181 -5.99 -8.81 16.29
N ALA A 182 -5.30 -8.18 15.34
CA ALA A 182 -4.17 -8.77 14.64
C ALA A 182 -3.03 -9.16 15.60
N GLN A 183 -2.75 -8.35 16.62
CA GLN A 183 -1.80 -8.69 17.68
C GLN A 183 -2.17 -10.01 18.36
N ARG A 184 -3.42 -10.15 18.81
CA ARG A 184 -3.90 -11.39 19.44
C ARG A 184 -3.77 -12.59 18.50
N LEU A 185 -4.05 -12.41 17.21
CA LEU A 185 -3.90 -13.46 16.20
C LEU A 185 -2.44 -13.91 16.06
N ARG A 186 -1.48 -12.97 16.01
CA ARG A 186 -0.04 -13.28 15.96
C ARG A 186 0.44 -13.99 17.23
N GLU A 187 -0.07 -13.62 18.39
CA GLU A 187 0.27 -14.26 19.68
C GLU A 187 -0.33 -15.68 19.80
N SER A 188 -1.53 -15.90 19.26
CA SER A 188 -2.25 -17.19 19.36
C SER A 188 -1.83 -18.26 18.34
N LEU A 189 -1.23 -17.84 17.23
CA LEU A 189 -0.84 -18.71 16.12
C LEU A 189 0.60 -18.38 15.72
N PRO A 190 1.62 -19.09 16.26
CA PRO A 190 3.00 -18.84 15.86
C PRO A 190 3.13 -19.01 14.35
N ASP A 191 3.93 -18.14 13.73
CA ASP A 191 4.16 -18.22 12.29
C ASP A 191 4.89 -19.52 11.94
N ALA A 192 4.69 -19.99 10.70
CA ALA A 192 5.46 -21.11 10.20
C ALA A 192 6.96 -20.80 10.31
N PRO A 193 7.82 -21.77 10.67
CA PRO A 193 9.25 -21.52 10.81
C PRO A 193 9.83 -20.88 9.55
N GLY A 194 10.50 -19.73 9.72
CA GLY A 194 11.16 -19.00 8.64
C GLY A 194 10.43 -17.75 8.12
N VAL A 195 9.22 -17.44 8.61
CA VAL A 195 8.53 -16.19 8.27
C VAL A 195 9.01 -15.08 9.20
N THR A 196 9.85 -14.18 8.70
CA THR A 196 10.20 -12.94 9.40
C THR A 196 9.34 -11.81 8.86
N HIS A 197 8.45 -11.28 9.69
CA HIS A 197 7.77 -10.02 9.41
C HIS A 197 8.61 -8.90 10.03
N GLY A 198 9.27 -8.14 9.16
CA GLY A 198 10.08 -6.97 9.53
C GLY A 198 9.24 -5.76 9.95
#